data_AF-X0U4A9-F1
#
_entry.id   AF-X0U4A9-F1
#
_cell.length_a   1.000
_cell.length_b   1.000
_cell.length_c   1.000
_cell.angle_alpha   90.00
_cell.angle_beta   90.00
_cell.angle_gamma   90.00
#
_symmetry.space_group_name_H-M   'P 1'
#
loop_
_entity.id
_entity.type
_entity.pdbx_description
1 polymer ?
#
loop_
_entity_poly.entity_id
_entity_poly.type
_entity_poly.pdbx_seq_one_letter_code
_entity_poly.pdbx_strand_id
1 'polypeptide(L)'
;KLPRIEIKKPKEAVGRTTVTSMQSGLYFGYIGLVSNIIKEIKRELGGDTKVISTGSFAVEIHKEIEFIDFHEPFLVLEGLRILHERNRE
;
A
#
# COMPACT_ATOMS: atom_id res chain seq x y z
N LYS A 1 18.28 18.31 -13.68
CA LYS A 1 18.27 17.67 -12.34
C LYS A 1 16.82 17.49 -11.91
N LEU A 2 16.42 16.31 -11.43
CA LEU A 2 15.03 16.08 -10.99
C LEU A 2 14.81 16.65 -9.57
N PRO A 3 13.66 17.30 -9.30
CA PRO A 3 13.35 17.79 -7.98
C PRO A 3 12.95 16.64 -7.04
N ARG A 4 13.11 16.86 -5.74
CA ARG A 4 12.49 16.00 -4.72
C ARG A 4 10.97 16.24 -4.76
N ILE A 5 10.19 15.17 -4.78
CA ILE A 5 8.73 15.25 -4.84
C ILE A 5 8.09 14.39 -3.75
N GLU A 6 6.93 14.84 -3.27
CA GLU A 6 6.07 14.05 -2.40
C GLU A 6 5.16 13.15 -3.22
N ILE A 7 4.87 11.96 -2.68
CA ILE A 7 3.91 11.05 -3.27
C ILE A 7 2.51 11.53 -2.90
N LYS A 8 1.78 12.03 -3.89
CA LYS A 8 0.43 12.53 -3.73
C LYS A 8 -0.40 12.12 -4.94
N LYS A 9 -1.70 11.85 -4.72
CA LYS A 9 -2.64 11.59 -5.82
C LYS A 9 -2.62 12.77 -6.80
N PRO A 10 -2.19 12.57 -8.05
CA PRO A 10 -2.25 13.61 -9.07
C PRO A 10 -3.69 13.83 -9.51
N LYS A 11 -4.00 15.05 -10.01
CA LYS A 11 -5.33 15.36 -10.57
C LYS A 11 -5.59 14.66 -11.91
N GLU A 12 -4.53 14.48 -12.69
CA GLU A 12 -4.56 13.88 -14.03
C GLU A 12 -3.46 12.83 -14.14
N ALA A 13 -3.71 11.76 -14.90
CA ALA A 13 -2.71 10.74 -15.18
C ALA A 13 -1.61 11.24 -16.13
N VAL A 14 -1.92 12.12 -17.08
CA VAL A 14 -0.93 12.69 -17.98
C VAL A 14 -0.43 14.01 -17.40
N GLY A 15 0.75 13.97 -16.78
CA GLY A 15 1.40 15.16 -16.24
C GLY A 15 1.88 16.13 -17.33
N ARG A 16 1.72 17.44 -17.11
CA ARG A 16 2.14 18.52 -18.03
C ARG A 16 3.39 19.26 -17.59
N THR A 17 3.94 18.87 -16.45
CA THR A 17 5.21 19.37 -15.90
C THR A 17 6.01 18.18 -15.39
N THR A 18 7.33 18.31 -15.33
CA THR A 18 8.23 17.26 -14.81
C THR A 18 7.77 16.74 -13.45
N VAL A 19 7.39 17.63 -12.52
CA VAL A 19 6.88 17.26 -11.19
C VAL A 19 5.61 16.42 -11.30
N THR A 20 4.60 16.90 -12.04
CA THR A 20 3.32 16.18 -12.17
C THR A 20 3.46 14.86 -12.92
N SER A 21 4.36 14.76 -13.90
CA SER A 21 4.62 13.52 -14.63
C SER A 21 5.30 12.48 -13.74
N MET A 22 6.26 12.91 -12.91
CA MET A 22 6.90 12.03 -11.93
C MET A 22 5.92 11.57 -10.83
N GLN A 23 5.09 12.48 -10.31
CA GLN A 23 4.06 12.14 -9.32
C GLN A 23 3.05 11.14 -9.87
N SER A 24 2.64 11.31 -11.13
CA SER A 24 1.75 10.37 -11.80
C SER A 24 2.36 8.98 -11.92
N GLY A 25 3.59 8.89 -12.43
CA GLY A 25 4.29 7.61 -12.56
C GLY A 25 4.45 6.89 -11.21
N LEU A 26 4.83 7.63 -10.15
CA LEU A 26 4.97 7.05 -8.82
C LEU A 26 3.63 6.58 -8.25
N TYR A 27 2.60 7.42 -8.31
CA TYR A 27 1.30 7.12 -7.69
C TYR A 27 0.60 5.95 -8.39
N PHE A 28 0.34 6.06 -9.70
CA PHE A 28 -0.36 5.01 -10.44
C PHE A 28 0.49 3.77 -10.65
N GLY A 29 1.80 3.94 -10.84
CA GLY A 29 2.74 2.82 -10.96
C GLY A 29 2.76 1.97 -9.69
N TYR A 30 2.79 2.60 -8.51
CA TYR A 30 2.78 1.87 -7.24
C TYR A 30 1.44 1.17 -6.98
N ILE A 31 0.31 1.83 -7.25
CA ILE A 31 -1.02 1.20 -7.14
C ILE A 31 -1.11 -0.01 -8.06
N GLY A 32 -0.67 0.12 -9.32
CA GLY A 32 -0.66 -0.97 -10.29
C GLY A 32 0.23 -2.13 -9.85
N LEU A 33 1.43 -1.83 -9.37
CA LEU A 33 2.38 -2.82 -8.83
C LEU A 33 1.74 -3.63 -7.70
N VAL A 34 1.24 -2.95 -6.66
CA VAL A 34 0.67 -3.62 -5.49
C VAL A 34 -0.58 -4.41 -5.86
N SER A 35 -1.49 -3.82 -6.65
CA SER A 35 -2.73 -4.47 -7.08
C SER A 35 -2.47 -5.74 -7.88
N ASN A 36 -1.50 -5.70 -8.81
CA ASN A 36 -1.16 -6.87 -9.60
C ASN A 36 -0.52 -7.97 -8.74
N ILE A 37 0.41 -7.62 -7.85
CA ILE A 37 1.02 -8.58 -6.93
C ILE A 37 -0.05 -9.28 -6.07
N ILE A 38 -0.98 -8.52 -5.48
CA ILE A 38 -2.07 -9.09 -4.68
C ILE A 38 -2.92 -10.05 -5.52
N LYS A 39 -3.26 -9.67 -6.76
CA LYS A 39 -4.05 -10.50 -7.67
C LYS A 39 -3.36 -11.82 -8.00
N GLU A 40 -2.06 -11.79 -8.32
CA GLU A 40 -1.30 -13.00 -8.64
C GLU A 40 -1.21 -13.93 -7.43
N ILE A 41 -0.92 -13.40 -6.24
CA ILE A 41 -0.87 -14.18 -4.99
C ILE A 41 -2.23 -14.77 -4.65
N LYS A 42 -3.31 -13.99 -4.75
CA LYS A 42 -4.69 -14.47 -4.51
C LYS A 42 -5.07 -15.60 -5.47
N ARG A 43 -4.62 -15.55 -6.72
CA ARG A 43 -4.88 -16.62 -7.70
C ARG A 43 -4.21 -17.93 -7.30
N GLU A 44 -2.99 -17.89 -6.76
CA GLU A 44 -2.25 -19.09 -6.35
C GLU A 44 -2.77 -19.69 -5.03
N LEU A 45 -3.06 -18.84 -4.04
CA LEU A 45 -3.56 -19.28 -2.75
C LEU A 45 -5.05 -19.69 -2.80
N GLY A 46 -5.81 -19.11 -3.73
CA GLY A 46 -7.25 -19.31 -3.87
C GLY A 46 -8.09 -18.70 -2.72
N GLY A 47 -9.39 -18.99 -2.74
CA GLY A 47 -10.32 -18.78 -1.62
C GLY A 47 -10.53 -17.33 -1.15
N ASP A 48 -10.90 -17.21 0.14
CA ASP A 48 -11.16 -15.96 0.88
C ASP A 48 -9.87 -15.30 1.42
N THR A 49 -8.75 -15.43 0.72
CA THR A 49 -7.45 -14.91 1.17
C THR A 49 -7.55 -13.43 1.55
N LYS A 50 -7.37 -13.13 2.83
CA LYS A 50 -7.49 -11.78 3.38
C LYS A 50 -6.23 -10.96 3.11
N VAL A 51 -6.43 -9.72 2.73
CA VAL A 51 -5.36 -8.75 2.50
C VAL A 51 -5.43 -7.70 3.59
N ILE A 52 -4.40 -7.66 4.41
CA ILE A 52 -4.27 -6.70 5.50
C ILE A 52 -3.18 -5.71 5.11
N SER A 53 -3.49 -4.42 5.19
CA SER A 53 -2.53 -3.34 4.97
C SER A 53 -2.10 -2.71 6.29
N THR A 54 -0.86 -2.20 6.35
CA THR A 54 -0.32 -1.47 7.51
C THR A 54 0.68 -0.41 7.03
N GLY A 55 1.19 0.41 7.94
CA GLY A 55 2.12 1.50 7.64
C GLY A 55 1.43 2.78 7.19
N SER A 56 2.16 3.90 7.25
CA SER A 56 1.60 5.23 6.98
C SER A 56 1.04 5.35 5.57
N PHE A 57 1.82 4.94 4.57
CA PHE A 57 1.45 5.09 3.15
C PHE A 57 0.23 4.26 2.73
N ALA A 58 -0.13 3.23 3.50
CA ALA A 58 -1.34 2.46 3.23
C ALA A 58 -2.59 3.33 3.36
N VAL A 59 -2.61 4.35 4.23
CA VAL A 59 -3.75 5.25 4.39
C VAL A 59 -4.03 6.03 3.10
N GLU A 60 -2.99 6.51 2.42
CA GLU A 60 -3.12 7.29 1.18
C GLU A 60 -3.57 6.46 -0.03
N ILE A 61 -3.24 5.16 -0.05
CA ILE A 61 -3.51 4.29 -1.21
C ILE A 61 -4.65 3.30 -0.98
N HIS A 62 -5.12 3.07 0.25
CA HIS A 62 -6.10 2.02 0.52
C HIS A 62 -7.38 2.19 -0.30
N LYS A 63 -7.80 3.43 -0.54
CA LYS A 63 -9.01 3.75 -1.32
C LYS A 63 -8.89 3.40 -2.80
N GLU A 64 -7.66 3.27 -3.31
CA GLU A 64 -7.41 2.98 -4.72
C GLU A 64 -7.13 1.49 -4.97
N ILE A 65 -6.91 0.70 -3.92
CA ILE A 65 -6.60 -0.73 -4.02
C ILE A 65 -7.80 -1.52 -3.49
N GLU A 66 -8.65 -1.97 -4.41
CA GLU A 66 -9.90 -2.69 -4.11
C GLU A 66 -9.69 -4.02 -3.36
N PHE A 67 -8.47 -4.58 -3.41
CA PHE A 67 -8.18 -5.88 -2.83
C PHE A 67 -7.93 -5.87 -1.32
N ILE A 68 -7.80 -4.70 -0.68
CA ILE A 68 -7.49 -4.56 0.75
C ILE A 68 -8.76 -4.79 1.56
N ASP A 69 -8.75 -5.81 2.41
CA ASP A 69 -9.88 -6.16 3.28
C ASP A 69 -9.83 -5.37 4.61
N PHE A 70 -8.63 -5.21 5.18
CA PHE A 70 -8.44 -4.54 6.48
C PHE A 70 -7.23 -3.60 6.45
N HIS A 71 -7.30 -2.53 7.24
CA HIS A 71 -6.17 -1.65 7.51
C HIS A 71 -5.85 -1.66 9.00
N GLU A 72 -4.68 -2.19 9.36
CA GLU A 72 -4.21 -2.37 10.74
C GLU A 72 -2.96 -1.52 10.98
N PRO A 73 -3.10 -0.26 11.44
CA PRO A 73 -1.96 0.65 11.60
C PRO A 73 -0.97 0.22 12.69
N PHE A 74 -1.40 -0.64 13.62
CA PHE A 74 -0.61 -1.10 14.76
C PHE A 74 -0.19 -2.58 14.65
N LEU A 75 -0.27 -3.18 13.45
CA LEU A 75 -0.05 -4.60 13.23
C LEU A 75 1.25 -5.14 13.89
N VAL A 76 2.34 -4.37 13.79
CA VAL A 76 3.63 -4.72 14.41
C VAL A 76 3.56 -4.65 15.94
N LEU A 77 2.97 -3.57 16.49
CA LEU A 77 2.87 -3.39 17.94
C LEU A 77 1.99 -4.47 18.57
N GLU A 78 0.91 -4.85 17.90
CA GLU A 78 0.04 -5.94 18.33
C GLU A 78 0.78 -7.28 18.33
N GLY A 79 1.58 -7.55 17.29
CA GLY A 79 2.47 -8.71 17.25
C GLY A 79 3.46 -8.73 18.42
N LEU A 80 4.08 -7.59 18.74
CA LEU A 80 5.00 -7.47 19.87
C LEU A 80 4.30 -7.69 21.22
N ARG A 81 3.07 -7.16 21.39
CA ARG A 81 2.25 -7.39 22.59
C ARG A 81 1.96 -8.88 22.80
N ILE A 82 1.51 -9.56 21.74
CA ILE A 82 1.22 -11.01 21.76
C ILE A 82 2.48 -11.81 22.10
N LEU A 83 3.64 -11.47 21.50
CA LEU A 83 4.91 -12.13 21.81
C LEU A 83 5.32 -11.91 23.26
N HIS A 84 5.20 -10.70 23.78
CA HIS A 84 5.51 -10.41 25.19
C HIS A 84 4.63 -11.25 26.12
N GLU A 85 3.32 -11.27 25.91
CA GLU A 85 2.38 -12.04 26.74
C GLU A 85 2.66 -13.54 26.74
N ARG A 86 3.09 -14.10 25.60
CA ARG A 86 3.46 -15.52 25.49
C ARG A 86 4.76 -15.89 26.22
N ASN A 87 5.65 -14.92 26.45
CA ASN A 87 6.97 -15.15 27.05
C ASN A 87 7.08 -14.61 28.49
N ARG A 88 5.98 -14.19 29.11
CA ARG A 88 5.93 -13.87 30.54
C ARG A 88 5.80 -15.17 31.34
N GLU A 89 6.91 -15.87 31.50
CA GLU A 89 7.16 -16.68 32.69
C GLU A 89 7.68 -15.78 33.82
#